data_AF-A0A4Z0BSK3-F1
#
_entry.id   AF-A0A4Z0BSK3-F1
#
_cell.length_a   1.000
_cell.length_b   1.000
_cell.length_c   1.000
_cell.angle_alpha   90.00
_cell.angle_beta   90.00
_cell.angle_gamma   90.00
#
_symmetry.space_group_name_H-M   'P 1'
#
loop_
_entity.id
_entity.type
_entity.pdbx_description
1 polymer ?
#
loop_
_entity_poly.entity_id
_entity_poly.type
_entity_poly.pdbx_seq_one_letter_code
_entity_poly.pdbx_strand_id
1 'polypeptide(L)' 'MERWIPIFLLLTALAGCGWFERKVTANVTGHAIACIDGVRYLQFPSGVTVQYDREGRVRTC' A
#
# COMPACT_ATOMS: atom_id res chain seq x y z
N MET A 1 18.65 -25.37 17.60
CA MET A 1 17.54 -24.38 17.47
C MET A 1 17.95 -23.13 16.70
N GLU A 2 19.23 -22.77 16.66
CA GLU A 2 19.75 -21.53 16.03
C GLU A 2 19.59 -21.46 14.50
N ARG A 3 19.53 -22.59 13.79
CA ARG A 3 19.34 -22.64 12.33
C ARG A 3 17.98 -22.14 11.84
N TRP A 4 16.97 -22.11 12.69
CA TRP A 4 15.60 -21.70 12.33
C TRP A 4 15.33 -20.21 12.56
N ILE A 5 16.17 -19.55 13.37
CA ILE A 5 16.10 -18.11 13.64
C ILE A 5 16.16 -17.27 12.36
N PRO A 6 17.12 -17.48 11.43
CA PRO A 6 17.18 -16.67 10.20
C PRO A 6 15.98 -16.94 9.27
N ILE A 7 15.46 -18.16 9.26
CA ILE A 7 14.30 -18.56 8.45
C ILE A 7 13.04 -17.85 8.96
N PHE A 8 12.84 -17.84 10.28
CA PHE A 8 11.73 -17.13 10.90
C PHE A 8 11.80 -15.62 10.67
N LEU A 9 12.99 -15.03 10.77
CA LEU A 9 13.20 -13.60 10.54
C LEU A 9 12.90 -13.20 9.08
N LEU A 10 13.25 -14.06 8.13
CA LEU A 10 12.96 -13.85 6.71
C LEU A 10 11.44 -13.93 6.45
N LEU A 11 10.76 -14.90 7.05
CA LEU A 11 9.30 -15.08 6.90
C LEU A 11 8.51 -13.89 7.46
N THR A 12 8.91 -13.35 8.62
CA THR A 12 8.23 -12.17 9.19
C THR A 12 8.53 -10.88 8.43
N ALA A 13 9.72 -10.75 7.84
CA ALA A 13 10.05 -9.64 6.95
C ALA A 13 9.18 -9.66 5.68
N LEU A 14 8.99 -10.82 5.04
CA LEU A 14 8.14 -10.94 3.85
C LEU A 14 6.64 -10.73 4.17
N ALA A 15 6.15 -11.25 5.30
CA ALA A 15 4.77 -11.03 5.73
C ALA A 15 4.50 -9.56 6.12
N GLY A 16 5.55 -8.83 6.54
CA GLY A 16 5.47 -7.43 6.95
C GLY A 16 5.30 -6.44 5.80
N CYS A 17 5.81 -6.70 4.60
CA CYS A 17 5.79 -5.72 3.50
C CYS A 17 4.38 -5.30 3.07
N GLY A 18 3.43 -6.23 2.95
CA GLY A 18 2.05 -5.89 2.57
C GLY A 18 1.28 -5.14 3.66
N TRP A 19 1.56 -5.44 4.93
CA TRP A 19 0.96 -4.75 6.08
C TRP A 19 1.58 -3.38 6.32
N PHE A 20 2.89 -3.25 6.09
CA PHE A 20 3.64 -2.00 6.22
C PHE A 20 3.26 -1.00 5.13
N GLU A 21 3.08 -1.45 3.89
CA GLU A 21 2.52 -0.61 2.81
C GLU A 21 1.12 -0.08 3.16
N ARG A 22 0.29 -0.92 3.76
CA ARG A 22 -1.09 -0.53 4.07
C ARG A 22 -1.23 0.29 5.36
N LYS A 23 -0.36 0.07 6.35
CA LYS A 23 -0.47 0.72 7.67
C LYS A 23 0.58 1.79 7.92
N VAL A 24 1.76 1.71 7.34
CA VAL A 24 2.86 2.64 7.64
C VAL A 24 3.02 3.66 6.52
N THR A 25 3.19 3.26 5.27
CA THR A 25 3.27 4.26 4.18
C THR A 25 1.96 5.01 4.04
N ALA A 26 0.80 4.34 4.06
CA ALA A 26 -0.49 5.04 4.02
C ALA A 26 -0.78 5.95 5.23
N ASN A 27 -0.23 5.69 6.43
CA ASN A 27 -0.37 6.61 7.57
C ASN A 27 0.63 7.78 7.50
N VAL A 28 1.82 7.58 6.92
CA VAL A 28 2.85 8.62 6.80
C VAL A 28 2.55 9.58 5.65
N THR A 29 2.03 9.10 4.51
CA THR A 29 1.63 9.93 3.36
C THR A 29 0.14 10.29 3.37
N GLY A 30 -0.64 9.78 4.33
CA GLY A 30 -2.09 9.97 4.43
C GLY A 30 -2.92 9.09 3.48
N HIS A 31 -2.34 8.65 2.37
CA HIS A 31 -2.94 7.70 1.42
C HIS A 31 -1.86 6.87 0.68
N ALA A 32 -2.19 5.65 0.29
CA ALA A 32 -1.45 4.86 -0.69
C ALA A 32 -2.08 5.01 -2.09
N ILE A 33 -1.28 4.88 -3.15
CA ILE A 33 -1.76 5.01 -4.53
C ILE A 33 -1.76 3.63 -5.17
N ALA A 34 -2.90 3.22 -5.72
CA ALA A 34 -3.03 1.97 -6.47
C ALA A 34 -3.50 2.26 -7.90
N CYS A 35 -2.92 1.55 -8.88
CA CYS A 35 -3.40 1.58 -10.26
C CYS A 35 -4.16 0.28 -10.53
N ILE A 36 -5.45 0.40 -10.83
CA ILE A 36 -6.31 -0.74 -11.17
C ILE A 36 -7.03 -0.38 -12.48
N ASP A 37 -6.92 -1.24 -13.49
CA ASP A 37 -7.57 -1.06 -14.81
C ASP A 37 -7.31 0.32 -15.45
N GLY A 38 -6.07 0.82 -15.30
CA GLY A 38 -5.67 2.13 -15.84
C GLY A 38 -6.24 3.33 -15.05
N VAL A 39 -6.88 3.10 -13.91
CA VAL A 39 -7.42 4.15 -13.04
C VAL A 39 -6.60 4.25 -11.76
N ARG A 40 -6.29 5.49 -11.37
CA ARG A 40 -5.52 5.78 -10.17
C ARG A 40 -6.44 5.95 -8.96
N TYR A 41 -6.30 5.05 -8.00
CA TYR A 41 -7.04 5.05 -6.74
C TYR A 41 -6.16 5.53 -5.58
N LEU A 42 -6.76 6.30 -4.68
CA LEU A 42 -6.20 6.68 -3.40
C LEU A 42 -6.81 5.78 -2.32
N GLN A 43 -5.97 4.96 -1.71
CA GLN A 43 -6.29 4.07 -0.61
C GLN A 43 -5.95 4.75 0.72
N PHE A 44 -6.97 5.12 1.47
CA PHE A 44 -6.84 5.63 2.83
C PHE A 44 -6.89 4.46 3.83
N PRO A 45 -6.45 4.66 5.09
CA PRO A 45 -6.59 3.65 6.14
C PRO A 45 -8.04 3.18 6.37
N SER A 46 -9.02 4.06 6.11
CA SER A 46 -10.45 3.80 6.34
C SER A 46 -11.29 3.67 5.06
N GLY A 47 -10.69 3.73 3.86
CA GLY A 47 -11.46 3.72 2.62
C GLY A 47 -10.66 3.79 1.33
N VAL A 48 -11.37 3.90 0.21
CA VAL A 48 -10.78 4.06 -1.13
C VAL A 48 -11.57 5.13 -1.88
N THR A 49 -10.88 5.94 -2.67
CA THR A 49 -11.50 6.85 -3.63
C THR A 49 -10.68 6.91 -4.91
N VAL A 50 -11.27 7.42 -5.99
CA VAL A 50 -10.57 7.65 -7.25
C VAL A 50 -9.84 8.99 -7.19
N GLN A 51 -8.64 9.07 -7.75
CA GLN A 51 -7.95 10.33 -7.88
C GLN A 51 -8.54 11.14 -9.03
N TYR A 52 -8.86 12.41 -8.78
CA TYR A 52 -9.29 13.35 -9.81
C TYR A 52 -8.18 14.34 -10.13
N ASP A 53 -8.13 14.81 -11.38
CA ASP A 53 -7.33 15.97 -11.77
C ASP A 53 -8.01 17.30 -11.39
N ARG A 54 -7.36 18.42 -11.69
CA ARG A 54 -7.90 19.76 -11.41
C ARG A 54 -9.13 20.09 -12.26
N GLU A 55 -9.34 19.39 -13.36
CA GLU A 55 -10.49 19.53 -14.25
C GLU A 55 -11.66 18.60 -13.86
N GLY A 56 -11.49 17.81 -12.79
CA GLY A 56 -12.50 16.87 -12.30
C GLY A 56 -12.57 15.57 -13.09
N ARG A 57 -11.59 15.25 -13.94
CA ARG A 57 -11.52 13.97 -14.65
C ARG A 57 -10.77 12.96 -13.79
N VAL A 58 -11.14 11.69 -13.95
CA VAL A 58 -10.44 10.58 -13.28
C VAL A 58 -9.01 10.51 -13.80
N ARG A 59 -8.04 10.59 -12.88
CA ARG A 59 -6.63 10.38 -13.19
C ARG A 59 -6.41 8.94 -13.59
N THR A 60 -5.95 8.75 -14.81
CA THR A 60 -5.49 7.46 -15.27
C THR A 60 -4.05 7.22 -14.84
N CYS A 61 -3.72 5.94 -14.79
CA CYS A 61 -2.37 5.43 -14.93
C CYS A 61 -2.17 5.13 -16.43
#